data_AF-A0A7X5E953-F1
#
_entry.id   AF-A0A7X5E953-F1
#
_cell.length_a   1.000
_cell.length_b   1.000
_cell.length_c   1.000
_cell.angle_alpha   90.00
_cell.angle_beta   90.00
_cell.angle_gamma   90.00
#
_symmetry.space_group_name_H-M   'P 1'
#
loop_
_entity.id
_entity.type
_entity.pdbx_description
1 polymer ?
#
loop_
_entity_poly.entity_id
_entity_poly.type
_entity_poly.pdbx_seq_one_letter_code
_entity_poly.pdbx_strand_id
1 'polypeptide(L)'
;MRLFFEAEKERNALELERDNLKGLARFTKKGELQSRIDRKNEEIDILKIGLSGIDKRYGYQNVQEFYRTYHKSHSAYVGYREQEEKWDKTYGEGKHKQDRESVHERLKNPPKRKVDCQQQRTVKKIE
;
A
#
# COMPACT_ATOMS: atom_id res chain seq x y z
N MET A 1 5.45 8.16 15.46
CA MET A 1 6.53 8.15 14.45
C MET A 1 6.91 9.55 13.97
N ARG A 2 5.97 10.40 13.53
CA ARG A 2 6.28 11.77 13.08
C ARG A 2 7.09 12.60 14.08
N LEU A 3 6.70 12.59 15.36
CA LEU A 3 7.39 13.33 16.44
C LEU A 3 8.85 12.89 16.63
N PHE A 4 9.13 11.58 16.54
CA PHE A 4 10.50 11.04 16.62
C PHE A 4 11.36 11.53 15.46
N PHE A 5 10.82 11.47 14.24
CA PHE A 5 11.53 11.91 13.04
C PHE A 5 11.78 13.42 13.04
N GLU A 6 10.82 14.22 13.52
CA GLU A 6 10.98 15.67 13.66
C GLU A 6 12.07 16.01 14.70
N ALA A 7 12.06 15.34 15.86
CA ALA A 7 13.09 15.51 16.89
C ALA A 7 14.49 15.11 16.39
N GLU A 8 14.62 13.98 15.67
CA GLU A 8 15.89 13.57 15.04
C GLU A 8 16.37 14.59 14.01
N LYS A 9 15.47 15.09 13.16
CA LYS A 9 15.80 16.09 12.14
C LYS A 9 16.31 17.39 12.76
N GLU A 10 15.65 17.86 13.82
CA GLU A 10 16.07 19.06 14.55
C GLU A 10 17.45 18.88 15.20
N ARG A 11 17.68 17.71 15.84
CA ARG A 11 18.98 17.37 16.43
C ARG A 11 20.08 17.35 15.37
N ASN A 12 19.85 16.74 14.21
CA ASN A 12 20.81 16.70 13.10
C ASN A 12 21.13 18.11 12.57
N ALA A 13 20.14 19.00 12.51
CA ALA A 13 20.35 20.38 12.10
C ALA A 13 21.25 21.15 13.09
N LEU A 14 21.08 20.92 14.41
CA LEU A 14 21.92 21.52 15.44
C LEU A 14 23.35 20.98 15.41
N GLU A 15 23.53 19.68 15.17
CA GLU A 15 24.87 19.07 15.00
C GLU A 15 25.61 19.70 13.82
N LEU A 16 24.92 19.85 12.69
CA LEU A 16 25.48 20.49 11.50
C LEU A 16 25.84 21.96 11.76
N GLU A 17 24.96 22.72 12.42
CA GLU A 17 25.25 24.11 12.80
C GLU A 17 26.49 24.20 13.70
N ARG A 18 26.60 23.32 14.70
CA ARG A 18 27.73 23.25 15.64
C ARG A 18 29.03 22.93 14.91
N ASP A 19 29.01 21.98 13.98
CA ASP A 19 30.19 21.57 13.20
C ASP A 19 30.66 22.65 12.23
N ASN A 20 29.72 23.48 11.75
CA ASN A 20 30.01 24.60 10.86
C ASN A 20 30.54 25.85 11.59
N LEU A 21 30.55 25.88 12.93
CA LEU A 21 31.06 27.02 13.69
C LEU A 21 32.58 27.24 13.46
N LYS A 22 32.96 28.48 13.20
CA LYS A 22 34.35 28.91 13.00
C LYS A 22 34.69 30.14 13.84
N GLY A 23 35.98 30.36 14.09
CA GLY A 23 36.50 31.54 14.78
C GLY A 23 35.90 31.75 16.17
N LEU A 24 35.63 33.00 16.53
CA LEU A 24 35.12 33.39 17.86
C LEU A 24 33.78 32.73 18.20
N ALA A 25 32.92 32.49 17.21
CA ALA A 25 31.62 31.83 17.42
C ALA A 25 31.76 30.40 17.94
N ARG A 26 32.86 29.70 17.62
CA ARG A 26 33.13 28.36 18.17
C ARG A 26 33.36 28.38 19.68
N PHE A 27 33.83 29.49 20.24
CA PHE A 27 34.05 29.61 21.69
C PHE A 27 32.78 30.06 22.42
N THR A 28 31.98 30.92 21.80
CA THR A 28 30.81 31.51 22.45
C THR A 28 29.51 30.72 22.25
N LYS A 29 29.29 30.12 21.08
CA LYS A 29 28.02 29.44 20.73
C LYS A 29 28.06 27.92 20.82
N LYS A 30 29.24 27.30 20.81
CA LYS A 30 29.37 25.84 20.79
C LYS A 30 28.74 25.18 22.02
N GLY A 31 28.88 25.77 23.21
CA GLY A 31 28.30 25.23 24.44
C GLY A 31 26.77 25.26 24.44
N GLU A 32 26.17 26.34 23.92
CA GLU A 32 24.72 26.46 23.79
C GLU A 32 24.16 25.41 22.82
N LEU A 33 24.78 25.25 21.64
CA LEU A 33 24.37 24.23 20.69
C LEU A 33 24.52 22.82 21.25
N GLN A 34 25.60 22.54 22.00
CA GLN A 34 25.78 21.24 22.64
C GLN A 34 24.67 20.95 23.66
N SER A 35 24.33 21.93 24.51
CA SER A 35 23.23 21.77 25.48
C SER A 35 21.88 21.51 24.79
N ARG A 36 21.61 22.18 23.66
CA ARG A 36 20.39 21.94 22.87
C ARG A 36 20.38 20.56 22.22
N ILE A 37 21.52 20.07 21.75
CA ILE A 37 21.68 18.71 21.21
C ILE A 37 21.42 17.68 22.31
N ASP A 38 22.01 17.85 23.49
CA ASP A 38 21.86 16.92 24.61
C ASP A 38 20.39 16.81 25.04
N ARG A 39 19.69 17.95 25.14
CA ARG A 39 18.25 17.96 25.43
C ARG A 39 17.41 17.25 24.35
N LYS A 40 17.79 17.39 23.07
CA LYS A 40 17.11 16.66 21.98
C LYS A 40 17.39 15.16 22.04
N ASN A 41 18.59 14.75 22.44
CA ASN A 41 18.91 13.34 22.65
C ASN A 41 18.05 12.72 23.76
N GLU A 42 17.86 13.43 24.88
CA GLU A 42 16.96 12.98 25.95
C GLU A 42 15.52 12.82 25.45
N GLU A 43 15.00 13.79 24.69
CA GLU A 43 13.67 13.72 24.09
C GLU A 43 13.53 12.48 23.19
N ILE A 44 14.52 12.25 22.32
CA ILE A 44 14.57 11.09 21.42
C ILE A 44 14.58 9.78 22.21
N ASP A 45 15.34 9.70 23.30
CA ASP A 45 15.46 8.47 24.09
C ASP A 45 14.17 8.16 24.86
N ILE A 46 13.50 9.17 25.41
CA ILE A 46 12.16 9.03 25.99
C ILE A 46 11.18 8.48 24.93
N LEU A 47 11.21 9.02 23.71
CA LEU A 47 10.35 8.56 22.62
C LEU A 47 10.66 7.10 22.22
N LYS A 48 11.93 6.70 22.18
CA LYS A 48 12.33 5.30 21.90
C LYS A 48 11.80 4.34 22.97
N ILE A 49 11.94 4.70 24.25
CA ILE A 49 11.43 3.89 25.36
C ILE A 49 9.90 3.74 25.25
N GLY A 50 9.20 4.86 25.00
CA GLY A 50 7.76 4.87 24.82
C GLY A 50 7.30 3.95 23.68
N LEU A 51 7.96 4.03 22.51
CA LEU A 51 7.70 3.16 21.36
C LEU A 51 7.93 1.69 21.68
N SER A 52 9.08 1.35 22.27
CA SER A 52 9.36 -0.04 22.67
C SER A 52 8.34 -0.57 23.68
N GLY A 53 7.85 0.28 24.60
CA GLY A 53 6.79 -0.07 25.53
C GLY A 53 5.44 -0.33 24.85
N ILE A 54 5.11 0.42 23.80
CA ILE A 54 3.93 0.17 22.97
C ILE A 54 4.04 -1.18 22.27
N ASP A 55 5.15 -1.45 21.59
CA ASP A 55 5.35 -2.71 20.86
C ASP A 55 5.19 -3.93 21.77
N LYS A 56 5.78 -3.87 22.96
CA LYS A 56 5.64 -4.93 23.98
C LYS A 56 4.21 -5.11 24.46
N ARG A 57 3.45 -4.02 24.66
CA ARG A 57 2.03 -4.09 25.04
C ARG A 57 1.18 -4.77 23.97
N TYR A 58 1.55 -4.64 22.71
CA TYR A 58 0.89 -5.32 21.59
C TYR A 58 1.48 -6.72 21.29
N GLY A 59 2.36 -7.23 22.16
CA GLY A 59 2.89 -8.60 22.06
C GLY A 59 4.12 -8.74 21.17
N TYR A 60 4.71 -7.66 20.68
CA TYR A 60 5.94 -7.69 19.91
C TYR A 60 7.17 -7.68 20.84
N GLN A 61 8.17 -8.50 20.53
CA GLN A 61 9.41 -8.58 21.29
C GLN A 61 10.23 -7.29 21.17
N ASN A 62 10.21 -6.66 19.99
CA ASN A 62 10.90 -5.41 19.70
C ASN A 62 10.29 -4.70 18.49
N VAL A 63 10.74 -3.46 18.25
CA VAL A 63 10.32 -2.59 17.14
C VAL A 63 10.54 -3.26 15.78
N GLN A 64 11.62 -4.03 15.61
CA GLN A 64 11.95 -4.67 14.33
C GLN A 64 10.94 -5.77 13.98
N GLU A 65 10.46 -6.53 14.97
CA GLU A 65 9.40 -7.53 14.77
C GLU A 65 8.07 -6.87 14.38
N PHE A 66 7.71 -5.77 15.05
CA PHE A 66 6.55 -4.96 14.69
C PHE A 66 6.64 -4.50 13.23
N TYR A 67 7.75 -3.89 12.81
CA TYR A 67 7.94 -3.43 11.43
C TYR A 67 7.84 -4.55 10.41
N ARG A 68 8.43 -5.72 10.69
CA ARG A 68 8.36 -6.88 9.80
C ARG A 68 6.91 -7.34 9.59
N THR A 69 6.13 -7.36 10.67
CA THR A 69 4.72 -7.75 10.64
C THR A 69 3.88 -6.73 9.89
N TYR A 70 4.06 -5.45 10.20
CA TYR A 70 3.43 -4.33 9.50
C TYR A 70 3.65 -4.39 7.99
N HIS A 71 4.91 -4.54 7.55
CA HIS A 71 5.22 -4.59 6.11
C HIS A 71 4.57 -5.77 5.41
N LYS A 72 4.58 -6.97 6.02
CA LYS A 72 3.89 -8.14 5.45
C LYS A 72 2.39 -7.88 5.27
N SER A 73 1.73 -7.37 6.30
CA SER A 73 0.30 -7.06 6.26
C SER A 73 -0.02 -5.94 5.25
N HIS A 74 0.81 -4.90 5.19
CA HIS A 74 0.64 -3.80 4.24
C HIS A 74 0.82 -4.28 2.79
N SER A 75 1.83 -5.10 2.50
CA SER A 75 2.03 -5.65 1.16
C SER A 75 0.84 -6.51 0.72
N ALA A 76 0.30 -7.33 1.62
CA ALA A 76 -0.92 -8.09 1.36
C ALA A 76 -2.12 -7.18 1.09
N TYR A 77 -2.32 -6.15 1.92
CA TYR A 77 -3.39 -5.16 1.74
C TYR A 77 -3.31 -4.46 0.38
N VAL A 78 -2.12 -3.99 -0.03
CA VAL A 78 -1.91 -3.38 -1.35
C VAL A 78 -2.27 -4.36 -2.45
N GLY A 79 -1.82 -5.61 -2.37
CA GLY A 79 -2.15 -6.65 -3.34
C GLY A 79 -3.65 -6.95 -3.43
N TYR A 80 -4.38 -6.90 -2.31
CA TYR A 80 -5.84 -7.03 -2.32
C TYR A 80 -6.53 -5.82 -2.95
N ARG A 81 -6.08 -4.60 -2.63
CA ARG A 81 -6.64 -3.37 -3.22
C ARG A 81 -6.46 -3.31 -4.74
N GLU A 82 -5.31 -3.74 -5.24
CA GLU A 82 -5.07 -3.84 -6.68
C GLU A 82 -5.98 -4.87 -7.36
N GLN A 83 -6.24 -6.00 -6.70
CA GLN A 83 -7.16 -7.01 -7.21
C GLN A 83 -8.61 -6.51 -7.20
N GLU A 84 -9.04 -5.86 -6.13
CA GLU A 84 -10.35 -5.23 -6.02
C GLU A 84 -10.58 -4.23 -7.16
N GLU A 85 -9.59 -3.36 -7.44
CA GLU A 85 -9.65 -2.41 -8.54
C GLU A 85 -9.72 -3.09 -9.92
N LYS A 86 -9.01 -4.21 -10.11
CA LYS A 86 -9.09 -5.01 -11.34
C LYS A 86 -10.48 -5.65 -11.50
N TRP A 87 -11.01 -6.25 -10.43
CA TRP A 87 -12.33 -6.85 -10.42
C TRP A 87 -13.42 -5.82 -10.74
N ASP A 88 -13.35 -4.64 -10.13
CA ASP A 88 -14.30 -3.55 -10.38
C ASP A 88 -14.19 -3.04 -11.84
N LYS A 89 -12.98 -2.91 -12.39
CA LYS A 89 -12.79 -2.56 -13.82
C LYS A 89 -13.36 -3.60 -14.79
N THR A 90 -13.27 -4.89 -14.46
CA THR A 90 -13.71 -5.97 -15.36
C THR A 90 -15.22 -6.24 -15.23
N TYR A 91 -15.75 -6.19 -14.02
CA TYR A 91 -17.11 -6.69 -13.70
C TYR A 91 -17.99 -5.67 -12.97
N GLY A 92 -17.48 -4.49 -12.61
CA GLY A 92 -18.23 -3.45 -11.93
C GLY A 92 -19.46 -3.00 -12.72
N GLU A 93 -20.44 -2.44 -12.01
CA GLU A 93 -21.83 -2.19 -12.47
C GLU A 93 -21.94 -1.39 -13.79
N GLY A 94 -20.90 -0.67 -14.19
CA GLY A 94 -20.82 0.07 -15.45
C GLY A 94 -20.50 -0.77 -16.70
N LYS A 95 -19.88 -1.95 -16.58
CA LYS A 95 -19.43 -2.77 -17.72
C LYS A 95 -20.50 -3.73 -18.24
N HIS A 96 -21.44 -4.13 -17.39
CA HIS A 96 -22.47 -5.12 -17.74
C HIS A 96 -23.56 -4.60 -18.69
N LYS A 97 -23.57 -3.28 -18.97
CA LYS A 97 -24.60 -2.59 -19.77
C LYS A 97 -24.25 -2.47 -21.26
N GLN A 98 -23.01 -2.70 -21.67
CA GLN A 98 -22.57 -2.38 -23.04
C GLN A 98 -22.61 -3.54 -24.03
N ASP A 99 -22.61 -4.81 -23.56
CA ASP A 99 -22.46 -5.97 -24.47
C ASP A 99 -23.32 -7.19 -24.08
N ARG A 100 -24.49 -6.95 -23.50
CA ARG A 100 -25.53 -7.98 -23.38
C ARG A 100 -26.75 -7.48 -24.13
N GLU A 101 -26.95 -7.95 -25.36
CA GLU A 101 -28.32 -8.15 -25.83
C GLU A 101 -29.06 -8.85 -24.69
N SER A 102 -30.09 -8.19 -24.16
CA SER A 102 -30.87 -8.74 -23.07
C SER A 102 -31.40 -10.10 -23.50
N VAL A 103 -31.49 -11.06 -22.58
CA VAL A 103 -32.17 -12.34 -22.85
C VAL A 103 -33.56 -12.09 -23.44
N HIS A 104 -34.20 -10.99 -23.04
CA HIS A 104 -35.46 -10.53 -23.62
C HIS A 104 -35.35 -10.17 -25.12
N GLU A 105 -34.28 -9.50 -25.53
CA GLU A 105 -34.04 -9.05 -26.90
C GLU A 105 -33.81 -10.24 -27.84
N ARG A 106 -33.05 -11.25 -27.37
CA ARG A 106 -32.85 -12.54 -28.05
C ARG A 106 -34.15 -13.35 -28.22
N LEU A 107 -35.08 -13.23 -27.27
CA LEU A 107 -36.40 -13.85 -27.35
C LEU A 107 -37.32 -13.14 -28.36
N LYS A 108 -37.15 -11.82 -28.54
CA LYS A 108 -37.91 -11.02 -29.53
C LYS A 108 -37.40 -11.21 -30.97
N ASN A 109 -36.10 -11.48 -31.16
CA ASN A 109 -35.49 -11.75 -32.47
C ASN A 109 -34.78 -13.12 -32.49
N PRO A 110 -35.51 -14.24 -32.56
CA PRO A 110 -34.89 -15.55 -32.71
C PRO A 110 -34.17 -15.65 -34.07
N PRO A 111 -32.92 -16.15 -34.12
CA PRO A 111 -32.20 -16.28 -35.38
C PRO A 111 -32.93 -17.28 -36.30
N LYS A 112 -33.21 -16.84 -37.53
CA LYS A 112 -33.84 -17.69 -38.56
C LYS A 112 -32.92 -18.87 -38.83
N ARG A 113 -33.35 -20.08 -38.45
CA ARG A 113 -32.69 -21.34 -38.83
C ARG A 113 -32.68 -21.43 -40.36
N LYS A 114 -31.52 -21.35 -40.98
CA LYS A 114 -31.37 -21.74 -42.39
C LYS A 114 -31.55 -23.26 -42.46
N VAL A 115 -32.65 -23.70 -43.04
CA VAL A 115 -32.89 -25.10 -43.38
C VAL A 115 -32.11 -25.36 -44.67
N ASP A 116 -30.83 -25.72 -44.53
CA ASP A 116 -30.01 -26.22 -45.63
C ASP A 116 -29.36 -27.55 -45.21
N CYS A 117 -30.17 -28.61 -45.21
CA CYS A 117 -29.70 -29.98 -45.31
C CYS A 117 -30.57 -30.72 -46.32
N GLN A 118 -30.55 -30.28 -47.58
CA GLN A 118 -30.94 -31.14 -48.68
C GLN A 118 -29.98 -32.33 -48.74
N GLN A 119 -30.57 -33.51 -48.57
CA GLN A 119 -30.26 -34.74 -49.30
C GLN A 119 -28.77 -35.07 -49.45
N GLN A 120 -28.26 -35.89 -48.55
CA GLN A 120 -27.34 -36.96 -48.92
C GLN A 120 -27.27 -38.01 -47.81
N ARG A 121 -27.44 -39.28 -48.20
CA ARG A 121 -27.27 -40.53 -47.43
C ARG A 121 -28.52 -41.11 -46.79
N THR A 122 -29.25 -41.87 -47.61
CA THR A 122 -29.69 -43.27 -47.43
C THR A 122 -30.63 -43.55 -48.60
N VAL A 123 -30.24 -44.29 -49.65
CA VAL A 123 -30.42 -45.76 -49.71
C VAL A 123 -29.31 -46.43 -50.55
N LYS A 124 -28.36 -47.04 -49.84
CA LYS A 124 -27.79 -48.37 -50.10
C LYS A 124 -27.81 -49.00 -48.71
N LYS A 125 -28.48 -50.09 -48.36
CA LYS A 125 -29.08 -51.27 -49.00
C LYS A 125 -30.10 -51.80 -47.98
N ILE A 126 -31.21 -52.43 -48.38
CA ILE A 126 -31.67 -53.74 -47.85
C ILE A 126 -32.50 -54.40 -48.97
N GLU A 127 -32.07 -55.62 -49.33
CA GLU A 127 -32.67 -56.69 -50.16
C GLU A 127 -33.21 -56.38 -51.57
#